data_AF-A0A061LZI0-F1
#
_entry.id   AF-A0A061LZI0-F1
#
_cell.length_a   1.000
_cell.length_b   1.000
_cell.length_c   1.000
_cell.angle_alpha   90.00
_cell.angle_beta   90.00
_cell.angle_gamma   90.00
#
_symmetry.space_group_name_H-M   'P 1'
#
loop_
_entity.id
_entity.type
_entity.pdbx_description
1 polymer ?
#
loop_
_entity_poly.entity_id
_entity_poly.type
_entity_poly.pdbx_seq_one_letter_code
_entity_poly.pdbx_strand_id
1 'polypeptide(L)'
;MIVWFGIAQIVLALLAALVCILEFSRKRGPNDYTLGATLLVGVLLIAQVVVGIVQPVAGNPVVGDPLEFWMYLIVALLIPFGAAFWALVDRRRTANLVLVVVNFAVAVMLYRMMVIWG
;
A
#
# COMPACT_ATOMS: atom_id res chain seq x y z
N MET A 1 -11.78 -0.38 -10.21
CA MET A 1 -11.53 0.22 -8.91
C MET A 1 -12.77 0.94 -8.51
N ILE A 2 -13.06 0.90 -7.22
CA ILE A 2 -14.10 1.76 -6.66
C ILE A 2 -13.39 3.02 -6.17
N VAL A 3 -13.79 4.19 -6.68
CA VAL A 3 -13.07 5.47 -6.45
C VAL A 3 -12.90 5.76 -4.96
N TRP A 4 -13.98 5.67 -4.18
CA TRP A 4 -13.92 5.92 -2.73
C TRP A 4 -13.00 4.92 -2.01
N PHE A 5 -12.96 3.67 -2.46
CA PHE A 5 -12.11 2.64 -1.88
C PHE A 5 -10.64 2.94 -2.16
N GLY A 6 -10.30 3.29 -3.41
CA GLY A 6 -8.94 3.72 -3.77
C GLY A 6 -8.49 4.94 -2.97
N ILE A 7 -9.35 5.95 -2.79
CA ILE A 7 -9.04 7.13 -1.97
C ILE A 7 -8.80 6.72 -0.51
N ALA A 8 -9.65 5.87 0.06
CA ALA A 8 -9.49 5.38 1.43
C ALA A 8 -8.16 4.64 1.61
N GLN A 9 -7.75 3.81 0.65
CA GLN A 9 -6.46 3.11 0.67
C GLN A 9 -5.28 4.08 0.61
N ILE A 10 -5.34 5.11 -0.25
CA ILE A 10 -4.29 6.14 -0.35
C ILE A 10 -4.16 6.87 0.99
N VAL A 11 -5.27 7.31 1.58
CA VAL A 11 -5.27 8.00 2.88
C VAL A 11 -4.69 7.10 3.96
N LEU A 12 -5.09 5.83 4.02
CA LEU A 12 -4.57 4.88 5.01
C LEU A 12 -3.08 4.59 4.81
N ALA A 13 -2.60 4.48 3.57
CA ALA A 13 -1.18 4.32 3.26
C ALA A 13 -0.37 5.56 3.71
N LEU A 14 -0.88 6.77 3.47
CA LEU A 14 -0.23 8.00 3.94
C LEU A 14 -0.23 8.12 5.46
N LEU A 15 -1.32 7.72 6.13
CA LEU A 15 -1.38 7.68 7.60
C LEU A 15 -0.38 6.65 8.16
N ALA A 16 -0.27 5.47 7.54
CA ALA A 16 0.72 4.46 7.93
C ALA A 16 2.15 4.98 7.77
N ALA A 17 2.44 5.68 6.67
CA ALA A 17 3.72 6.35 6.48
C ALA A 17 3.99 7.39 7.58
N LEU A 18 2.97 8.20 7.93
CA LEU A 18 3.09 9.23 8.96
C LEU A 18 3.37 8.61 10.35
N VAL A 19 2.71 7.51 10.71
CA VAL A 19 2.99 6.76 11.95
C VAL A 19 4.45 6.27 11.98
N CYS A 20 4.95 5.75 10.85
CA CYS A 20 6.34 5.30 10.74
C CYS A 20 7.34 6.47 10.86
N ILE A 21 7.04 7.65 10.30
CA ILE A 21 7.84 8.88 10.46
C ILE A 21 7.88 9.31 11.93
N LEU A 22 6.75 9.27 12.63
CA LEU A 22 6.66 9.65 14.04
C LEU A 22 7.49 8.73 14.94
N GLU A 23 7.42 7.42 14.74
CA GLU A 23 8.22 6.45 15.50
C GLU A 23 9.71 6.53 15.17
N PHE A 24 10.07 6.81 13.91
CA PHE A 24 11.45 7.13 13.54
C PHE A 24 11.96 8.38 14.27
N SER A 25 11.14 9.43 14.35
CA SER A 25 11.47 10.70 15.00
C SER A 25 11.63 10.54 16.52
N ARG A 26 10.88 9.61 17.12
CA ARG A 26 11.02 9.19 18.52
C ARG A 26 12.24 8.32 18.78
N LYS A 27 13.08 8.06 17.76
CA LYS A 27 14.27 7.20 17.83
C LYS A 27 13.96 5.76 18.26
N ARG A 28 12.73 5.30 18.02
CA ARG A 28 12.28 3.93 18.34
C ARG A 28 12.49 3.00 17.15
N GLY A 29 12.73 1.73 17.44
CA GLY A 29 12.74 0.67 16.43
C GLY A 29 11.35 0.37 15.89
N PRO A 30 11.22 -0.55 14.93
CA PRO A 30 9.91 -1.05 14.49
C PRO A 30 9.14 -1.63 15.67
N ASN A 31 7.90 -1.20 15.84
CA ASN A 31 6.98 -1.64 16.89
C ASN A 31 5.76 -2.30 16.24
N ASP A 32 4.97 -3.05 17.01
CA ASP A 32 3.78 -3.74 16.52
C ASP A 32 2.78 -2.78 15.84
N TYR A 33 2.79 -1.50 16.24
CA TYR A 33 2.00 -0.45 15.60
C TYR A 33 2.48 -0.10 14.17
N THR A 34 3.79 0.03 13.91
CA THR A 34 4.29 0.37 12.56
C THR A 34 4.20 -0.82 11.62
N LEU A 35 4.45 -2.02 12.14
CA LEU A 35 4.24 -3.27 11.41
C LEU A 35 2.76 -3.50 11.11
N GLY A 36 1.90 -3.33 12.12
CA GLY A 36 0.45 -3.47 12.02
C GLY A 36 -0.18 -2.49 11.03
N ALA A 37 0.27 -1.23 11.03
CA ALA A 37 -0.17 -0.23 10.06
C ALA A 37 0.20 -0.62 8.62
N THR A 38 1.43 -1.12 8.41
CA THR A 38 1.88 -1.59 7.08
C THR A 38 1.14 -2.86 6.66
N LEU A 39 0.86 -3.77 7.60
CA LEU A 39 0.05 -4.96 7.36
C LEU A 39 -1.39 -4.62 6.99
N LEU A 40 -2.01 -3.63 7.65
CA LEU A 40 -3.34 -3.14 7.31
C LEU A 40 -3.41 -2.67 5.85
N VAL A 41 -2.41 -1.90 5.41
CA VAL A 41 -2.30 -1.48 4.00
C VAL A 41 -2.17 -2.69 3.08
N GLY A 42 -1.35 -3.69 3.44
CA GLY A 42 -1.25 -4.96 2.71
C GLY A 42 -2.59 -5.70 2.59
N VAL A 43 -3.36 -5.79 3.68
CA VAL A 43 -4.69 -6.42 3.68
C VAL A 43 -5.67 -5.67 2.78
N LEU A 44 -5.65 -4.34 2.80
CA LEU A 44 -6.46 -3.54 1.89
C LEU A 44 -6.07 -3.79 0.43
N LEU A 45 -4.79 -3.95 0.12
CA LEU A 45 -4.33 -4.29 -1.22
C LEU A 45 -4.79 -5.69 -1.66
N ILE A 46 -4.91 -6.65 -0.74
CA ILE A 46 -5.54 -7.95 -1.05
C ILE A 46 -7.01 -7.74 -1.42
N ALA A 47 -7.75 -6.94 -0.65
CA ALA A 47 -9.13 -6.59 -1.01
C ALA A 47 -9.21 -5.88 -2.38
N GLN A 48 -8.21 -5.06 -2.71
CA GLN A 48 -8.10 -4.41 -4.01
C GLN A 48 -7.89 -5.40 -5.17
N VAL A 49 -7.22 -6.53 -4.96
CA VAL A 49 -7.16 -7.62 -5.95
C VAL A 49 -8.55 -8.17 -6.25
N VAL A 50 -9.35 -8.42 -5.22
CA VAL A 50 -10.73 -8.89 -5.40
C VAL A 50 -11.55 -7.86 -6.19
N VAL A 51 -11.44 -6.58 -5.85
CA VAL A 51 -12.12 -5.50 -6.56
C VAL A 51 -11.66 -5.41 -8.02
N GLY A 52 -10.37 -5.58 -8.30
CA GLY A 52 -9.81 -5.59 -9.65
C GLY A 52 -10.36 -6.71 -10.54
N ILE A 53 -10.69 -7.86 -9.96
CA ILE A 53 -11.28 -9.01 -10.67
C ILE A 53 -12.80 -8.83 -10.85
N VAL A 54 -13.50 -8.36 -9.82
CA VAL A 54 -14.97 -8.30 -9.81
C VAL A 54 -15.50 -7.11 -10.62
N GLN A 55 -14.81 -5.97 -10.61
CA GLN A 55 -15.31 -4.75 -11.26
C GLN A 55 -15.51 -4.87 -12.79
N PRO A 56 -14.61 -5.51 -13.57
CA PRO A 56 -14.84 -5.74 -14.99
C PRO A 56 -16.09 -6.60 -15.26
N VAL A 57 -16.37 -7.58 -14.40
CA VAL A 57 -17.56 -8.45 -14.49
C VAL A 57 -18.84 -7.68 -14.10
N ALA A 58 -18.72 -6.70 -13.21
CA ALA A 58 -19.81 -5.85 -12.74
C ALA A 58 -20.14 -4.67 -13.68
N GLY A 59 -19.57 -4.62 -14.89
CA GLY A 59 -19.84 -3.57 -15.88
C GLY A 59 -19.02 -2.29 -15.68
N ASN A 60 -17.98 -2.31 -14.84
CA ASN A 60 -17.00 -1.22 -14.69
C ASN A 60 -15.61 -1.70 -15.15
N PRO A 61 -15.38 -1.88 -16.46
CA PRO A 61 -14.09 -2.29 -16.99
C PRO A 61 -13.04 -1.19 -16.86
N VAL A 62 -11.76 -1.59 -16.92
CA VAL A 62 -10.63 -0.66 -16.95
C VAL A 62 -10.70 0.17 -18.24
N VAL A 63 -10.64 1.50 -18.11
CA VAL A 63 -10.64 2.41 -19.28
C VAL A 63 -9.27 2.44 -19.97
N GLY A 64 -8.17 2.38 -19.19
CA GLY A 64 -6.80 2.28 -19.69
C GLY A 64 -6.32 0.85 -19.97
N ASP A 65 -5.00 0.63 -20.00
CA ASP A 65 -4.39 -0.68 -20.23
C ASP A 65 -4.55 -1.61 -19.00
N PRO A 66 -5.29 -2.72 -19.11
CA PRO A 66 -5.45 -3.67 -18.02
C PRO A 66 -4.12 -4.28 -17.56
N LEU A 67 -3.16 -4.48 -18.47
CA LEU A 67 -1.86 -5.06 -18.12
C LEU A 67 -1.07 -4.12 -17.21
N GLU A 68 -1.07 -2.82 -17.51
CA GLU A 68 -0.44 -1.79 -16.69
C GLU A 68 -1.04 -1.77 -15.27
N PHE A 69 -2.37 -1.80 -15.17
CA PHE A 69 -3.07 -1.88 -13.88
C PHE A 69 -2.62 -3.10 -13.05
N TRP A 70 -2.59 -4.28 -13.67
CA TRP A 70 -2.20 -5.52 -12.98
C TRP A 70 -0.74 -5.52 -12.55
N MET A 71 0.17 -4.98 -13.36
CA MET A 71 1.57 -4.83 -12.98
C MET A 71 1.72 -3.92 -11.76
N TYR A 72 1.04 -2.77 -11.73
CA TYR A 72 1.03 -1.89 -10.55
C TYR A 72 0.48 -2.60 -9.31
N LEU A 73 -0.65 -3.31 -9.45
CA LEU A 73 -1.29 -3.98 -8.32
C LEU A 73 -0.42 -5.08 -7.72
N ILE A 74 0.20 -5.91 -8.55
CA ILE A 74 1.09 -6.99 -8.08
C ILE A 74 2.30 -6.41 -7.35
N VAL A 75 2.94 -5.39 -7.92
CA VAL A 75 4.10 -4.74 -7.28
C VAL A 75 3.69 -4.05 -5.98
N ALA A 76 2.60 -3.28 -6.00
CA ALA A 76 2.07 -2.61 -4.82
C ALA A 76 1.73 -3.61 -3.71
N LEU A 77 1.20 -4.79 -4.06
CA LEU A 77 0.88 -5.85 -3.11
C LEU A 77 2.13 -6.44 -2.45
N LEU A 78 3.19 -6.71 -3.21
CA LEU A 78 4.37 -7.42 -2.72
C LEU A 78 5.27 -6.55 -1.83
N ILE A 79 5.41 -5.26 -2.14
CA ILE A 79 6.35 -4.36 -1.45
C ILE A 79 6.06 -4.27 0.07
N PRO A 80 4.81 -4.09 0.55
CA PRO A 80 4.50 -4.07 1.99
C PRO A 80 4.90 -5.34 2.73
N PHE A 81 4.70 -6.52 2.14
CA PHE A 81 5.10 -7.78 2.78
C PHE A 81 6.62 -7.92 2.86
N GLY A 82 7.33 -7.56 1.78
CA GLY A 82 8.80 -7.55 1.78
C GLY A 82 9.36 -6.56 2.81
N ALA A 83 8.74 -5.39 2.93
CA ALA A 83 9.14 -4.36 3.90
C ALA A 83 8.82 -4.75 5.35
N ALA A 84 7.67 -5.39 5.59
CA ALA A 84 7.32 -5.92 6.91
C ALA A 84 8.29 -7.03 7.33
N PHE A 85 8.63 -7.94 6.41
CA PHE A 85 9.64 -8.98 6.65
C PHE A 85 11.03 -8.36 6.93
N TRP A 86 11.41 -7.34 6.16
CA TRP A 86 12.66 -6.61 6.41
C TRP A 86 12.69 -5.97 7.79
N ALA A 87 11.61 -5.31 8.22
CA ALA A 87 11.51 -4.68 9.53
C ALA A 87 11.52 -5.69 10.70
N LEU A 88 11.14 -6.95 10.45
CA LEU A 88 11.27 -8.05 11.41
C LEU A 88 12.73 -8.51 11.55
N VAL A 89 13.48 -8.56 10.43
CA VAL A 89 14.89 -8.98 10.39
C VAL A 89 15.82 -7.88 10.92
N ASP A 90 15.66 -6.64 10.46
CA ASP A 90 16.43 -5.49 10.91
C ASP A 90 15.57 -4.58 11.81
N ARG A 91 15.73 -4.72 13.13
CA ARG A 91 15.00 -3.90 14.13
C ARG A 91 15.66 -2.56 14.44
N ARG A 92 16.62 -2.10 13.64
CA ARG A 92 17.22 -0.76 13.80
C ARG A 92 16.19 0.33 13.50
N ARG A 93 16.40 1.54 14.04
CA ARG A 93 15.53 2.70 13.77
C ARG A 93 15.31 2.95 12.27
N THR A 94 16.30 2.63 11.45
CA THR A 94 16.31 2.85 10.00
C THR A 94 15.28 1.98 9.27
N ALA A 95 14.85 0.86 9.84
CA ALA A 95 13.79 0.06 9.25
C ALA A 95 12.44 0.80 9.21
N ASN A 96 12.19 1.72 10.16
CA ASN A 96 11.01 2.59 10.07
C ASN A 96 11.06 3.49 8.83
N LEU A 97 12.24 3.95 8.36
CA LEU A 97 12.34 4.71 7.11
C LEU A 97 12.00 3.86 5.88
N VAL A 98 12.37 2.58 5.88
CA VAL A 98 11.98 1.66 4.81
C VAL A 98 10.46 1.54 4.75
N LEU A 99 9.80 1.36 5.90
CA LEU A 99 8.34 1.32 5.99
C LEU A 99 7.69 2.63 5.50
N VAL A 100 8.28 3.79 5.78
CA VAL A 100 7.79 5.08 5.27
C VAL A 100 7.81 5.11 3.74
N VAL A 101 8.96 4.79 3.14
CA VAL A 101 9.14 4.82 1.69
C VAL A 101 8.17 3.86 1.01
N VAL A 102 7.98 2.67 1.60
CA VAL A 102 7.08 1.63 1.08
C VAL A 102 5.63 2.09 1.12
N ASN A 103 5.15 2.58 2.27
CA ASN A 103 3.77 3.05 2.39
C ASN A 103 3.51 4.26 1.48
N PHE A 104 4.49 5.15 1.32
CA PHE A 104 4.40 6.27 0.37
C PHE A 104 4.36 5.80 -1.09
N ALA A 105 5.22 4.84 -1.46
CA ALA A 105 5.22 4.26 -2.81
C ALA A 105 3.87 3.60 -3.13
N VAL A 106 3.28 2.87 -2.18
CA VAL A 106 1.93 2.28 -2.33
C VAL A 106 0.88 3.36 -2.59
N ALA A 107 0.92 4.48 -1.87
CA ALA A 107 -0.01 5.60 -2.08
C ALA A 107 0.08 6.16 -3.51
N VAL A 108 1.31 6.34 -4.04
CA VAL A 108 1.53 6.81 -5.40
C VAL A 108 1.08 5.78 -6.45
N MET A 109 1.36 4.50 -6.22
CA MET A 109 0.92 3.42 -7.11
C MET A 109 -0.62 3.32 -7.15
N LEU A 110 -1.29 3.43 -6.02
CA LEU A 110 -2.76 3.45 -5.95
C LEU A 110 -3.35 4.64 -6.71
N TYR A 111 -2.74 5.82 -6.61
CA TYR A 111 -3.14 6.98 -7.41
C TYR A 111 -2.98 6.71 -8.91
N ARG A 112 -1.83 6.17 -9.33
CA ARG A 112 -1.61 5.76 -10.72
C ARG A 112 -2.66 4.76 -11.21
N MET A 113 -2.98 3.75 -10.40
CA MET A 113 -4.02 2.77 -10.72
C MET A 113 -5.41 3.39 -10.83
N MET A 114 -5.73 4.38 -10.01
CA MET A 114 -6.98 5.12 -10.08
C MET A 114 -7.10 5.89 -11.40
N VAL A 115 -6.02 6.55 -11.84
CA VAL A 115 -5.97 7.25 -13.12
C VAL A 115 -6.12 6.28 -14.31
N ILE A 116 -5.51 5.10 -14.24
CA ILE A 116 -5.66 4.07 -15.29
C ILE A 116 -7.10 3.55 -15.35
N TRP A 117 -7.79 3.48 -14.20
CA TRP A 117 -9.15 2.95 -14.15
C TRP A 117 -10.20 3.91 -14.71
N GLY A 118 -9.98 5.23 -14.62
CA GLY A 118 -10.93 6.26 -15.04
C GLY A 118 -11.71 6.82 -13.88
#